data_AF-W9G5B5-F1
#
_entry.id   AF-W9G5B5-F1
#
_cell.length_a   1.000
_cell.length_b   1.000
_cell.length_c   1.000
_cell.angle_alpha   90.00
_cell.angle_beta   90.00
_cell.angle_gamma   90.00
#
_symmetry.space_group_name_H-M   'P 1'
#
loop_
_entity.id
_entity.type
_entity.pdbx_description
1 polymer ?
#
loop_
_entity_poly.entity_id
_entity_poly.type
_entity_poly.pdbx_seq_one_letter_code
_entity_poly.pdbx_strand_id
1 'polypeptide(L)'
;MSAATDTFASWLDVLVDTIDEQDLTGDEIAARLHLSRFHLDRIVSSTAGEAPSSLRRRVLLERSAYRLATSRRTILDVAVEAGYGSHEAFTRAFRRAYGTTPRGWRERPGTIRLPAGNDIHFHPPGSIRLPAQRRVTAMDLIEKMVEHHIWLTGELIECAGRLTDDQLDEPIVLSVEDDPDPSTLRRILSRLVGQMAMWNATMDSRPYDFAVEQHETTTQLRRRLAEAAPVFLAHVRDATEKGELDDVFVDASCEPPFTCTYGAMIAHVLTFAAHRRTLAVLALDKHGVSRLGWGDPISYIDAAPTA
;
A
#
# COMPACT_ATOMS: atom_id res chain seq x y z
N MET A 1 15.00 13.51 -3.53
CA MET A 1 13.98 13.79 -4.56
C MET A 1 14.29 15.14 -5.21
N SER A 2 14.12 15.29 -6.52
CA SER A 2 14.40 16.55 -7.23
C SER A 2 13.19 17.48 -7.11
N ALA A 3 13.42 18.79 -6.97
CA ALA A 3 12.35 19.80 -6.95
C ALA A 3 11.38 19.72 -8.15
N ALA A 4 11.85 19.22 -9.29
CA ALA A 4 11.03 18.97 -10.47
C ALA A 4 10.06 17.78 -10.30
N THR A 5 10.47 16.74 -9.59
CA THR A 5 9.62 15.57 -9.27
C THR A 5 8.54 15.97 -8.28
N ASP A 6 8.90 16.75 -7.26
CA ASP A 6 7.96 17.24 -6.24
C ASP A 6 6.92 18.18 -6.87
N THR A 7 7.34 19.07 -7.77
CA THR A 7 6.42 19.97 -8.49
C THR A 7 5.46 19.20 -9.40
N PHE A 8 5.94 18.12 -10.03
CA PHE A 8 5.09 17.28 -10.86
C PHE A 8 4.05 16.51 -10.04
N ALA A 9 4.45 15.97 -8.88
CA ALA A 9 3.53 15.32 -7.94
C ALA A 9 2.45 16.28 -7.45
N SER A 10 2.84 17.48 -6.97
CA SER A 10 1.88 18.51 -6.55
C SER A 10 0.94 18.94 -7.66
N TRP A 11 1.42 19.02 -8.91
CA TRP A 11 0.56 19.30 -10.06
C TRP A 11 -0.45 18.18 -10.34
N LEU A 12 -0.08 16.92 -10.15
CA LEU A 12 -1.00 15.80 -10.29
C LEU A 12 -2.09 15.84 -9.22
N ASP A 13 -1.75 16.18 -7.98
CA ASP A 13 -2.74 16.36 -6.91
C ASP A 13 -3.75 17.45 -7.27
N VAL A 14 -3.25 18.62 -7.71
CA VAL A 14 -4.12 19.70 -8.21
C VAL A 14 -4.94 19.24 -9.41
N LEU A 15 -4.39 18.47 -10.35
CA LEU A 15 -5.13 17.95 -11.50
C LEU A 15 -6.27 17.00 -11.07
N VAL A 16 -6.03 16.12 -10.09
CA VAL A 16 -7.04 15.20 -9.55
C VAL A 16 -8.15 15.99 -8.87
N ASP A 17 -7.81 16.94 -7.99
CA ASP A 17 -8.78 17.76 -7.26
C ASP A 17 -9.61 18.65 -8.20
N THR A 18 -9.03 19.07 -9.32
CA THR A 18 -9.66 20.01 -10.27
C THR A 18 -10.28 19.35 -11.50
N ILE A 19 -10.27 18.02 -11.58
CA ILE A 19 -10.76 17.32 -12.78
C ILE A 19 -12.26 17.57 -13.03
N ASP A 20 -13.02 17.88 -11.97
CA ASP A 20 -14.45 18.21 -12.02
C ASP A 20 -14.72 19.72 -12.12
N GLU A 21 -13.69 20.55 -11.96
CA GLU A 21 -13.83 21.99 -12.12
C GLU A 21 -13.92 22.38 -13.61
N GLN A 22 -15.03 23.01 -13.97
CA GLN A 22 -15.28 23.53 -15.31
C GLN A 22 -14.48 24.82 -15.51
N ASP A 23 -14.05 25.06 -16.75
CA ASP A 23 -13.37 26.29 -17.20
C ASP A 23 -12.04 26.66 -16.52
N LEU A 24 -11.47 25.74 -15.71
CA LEU A 24 -10.18 25.98 -15.07
C LEU A 24 -9.05 26.16 -16.11
N THR A 25 -8.42 27.32 -16.05
CA THR A 25 -7.31 27.71 -16.93
C THR A 25 -5.98 27.19 -16.38
N GLY A 26 -5.01 27.02 -17.28
CA GLY A 26 -3.65 26.63 -16.84
C GLY A 26 -3.00 27.67 -15.92
N ASP A 27 -3.43 28.93 -15.99
CA ASP A 27 -2.90 30.01 -15.15
C ASP A 27 -3.44 29.91 -13.73
N GLU A 28 -4.70 29.51 -13.55
CA GLU A 28 -5.28 29.21 -12.25
C GLU A 28 -4.65 27.96 -11.62
N ILE A 29 -4.38 26.92 -12.41
CA ILE A 29 -3.65 25.73 -11.94
C ILE A 29 -2.23 26.11 -11.48
N ALA A 30 -1.52 26.94 -12.25
CA ALA A 30 -0.19 27.41 -11.88
C ALA A 30 -0.21 28.28 -10.61
N ALA A 31 -1.22 29.14 -10.46
CA ALA A 31 -1.39 29.98 -9.28
C ALA A 31 -1.61 29.15 -7.99
N ARG A 32 -2.35 28.04 -8.06
CA ARG A 32 -2.54 27.11 -6.92
C ARG A 32 -1.25 26.44 -6.46
N LEU A 33 -0.27 26.32 -7.36
CA LEU A 33 1.07 25.77 -7.07
C LEU A 33 2.09 26.86 -6.74
N HIS A 34 1.67 28.14 -6.69
CA HIS A 34 2.57 29.30 -6.55
C HIS A 34 3.66 29.37 -7.64
N LEU A 35 3.33 28.92 -8.85
CA LEU A 35 4.24 28.90 -10.00
C LEU A 35 3.74 29.82 -11.12
N SER A 36 4.67 30.30 -11.94
CA SER A 36 4.29 30.89 -13.22
C SER A 36 3.84 29.81 -14.19
N ARG A 37 2.89 30.15 -15.07
CA ARG A 37 2.40 29.23 -16.10
C ARG A 37 3.51 28.61 -16.94
N PHE A 38 4.46 29.43 -17.36
CA PHE A 38 5.60 28.99 -18.16
C PHE A 38 6.47 27.97 -17.41
N HIS A 39 6.68 28.18 -16.11
CA HIS A 39 7.48 27.27 -15.30
C HIS A 39 6.77 25.92 -15.10
N LEU A 40 5.47 25.94 -14.84
CA LEU A 40 4.64 24.75 -14.72
C LEU A 40 4.64 23.94 -16.02
N ASP A 41 4.30 24.58 -17.16
CA ASP A 41 4.23 23.92 -18.46
C ASP A 41 5.57 23.29 -18.82
N ARG A 42 6.69 23.96 -18.54
CA ARG A 42 8.03 23.43 -18.79
C ARG A 42 8.33 22.19 -17.94
N ILE A 43 8.07 22.23 -16.63
CA ILE A 43 8.35 21.09 -15.73
C ILE A 43 7.47 19.90 -16.11
N VAL A 44 6.17 20.09 -16.19
CA VAL A 44 5.22 19.01 -16.49
C VAL A 44 5.50 18.40 -17.87
N SER A 45 5.74 19.22 -18.90
CA SER A 45 6.05 18.70 -20.23
C SER A 45 7.35 17.90 -20.23
N SER A 46 8.36 18.32 -19.46
CA SER A 46 9.64 17.60 -19.36
C SER A 46 9.50 16.28 -18.61
N THR A 47 8.65 16.20 -17.59
CA THR A 47 8.47 15.00 -16.75
C THR A 47 7.47 14.03 -17.37
N ALA A 48 6.34 14.51 -17.86
CA ALA A 48 5.26 13.69 -18.43
C ALA A 48 5.43 13.42 -19.94
N GLY A 49 6.32 14.13 -20.63
CA GLY A 49 6.43 14.03 -22.10
C GLY A 49 5.20 14.55 -22.86
N GLU A 50 4.29 15.26 -22.18
CA GLU A 50 3.06 15.83 -22.74
C GLU A 50 2.77 17.17 -22.05
N ALA A 51 2.29 18.15 -22.81
CA ALA A 51 1.89 19.44 -22.24
C ALA A 51 0.71 19.28 -21.25
N PRO A 52 0.68 20.02 -20.12
CA PRO A 52 -0.38 19.91 -19.10
C PRO A 52 -1.80 19.94 -19.66
N SER A 53 -2.05 20.86 -20.60
CA SER A 53 -3.36 21.04 -21.22
C SER A 53 -3.75 19.88 -22.14
N SER A 54 -2.77 19.24 -22.79
CA SER A 54 -3.00 18.07 -23.63
C SER A 54 -3.29 16.85 -22.76
N LEU A 55 -2.50 16.65 -21.69
CA LEU A 55 -2.71 15.59 -20.72
C LEU A 55 -4.09 15.68 -20.08
N ARG A 56 -4.47 16.86 -19.56
CA ARG A 56 -5.81 17.08 -18.98
C ARG A 56 -6.92 16.76 -19.99
N ARG A 57 -6.79 17.26 -21.23
CA ARG A 57 -7.80 17.01 -22.28
C ARG A 57 -7.91 15.53 -22.62
N ARG A 58 -6.78 14.81 -22.68
CA ARG A 58 -6.75 13.37 -22.94
C ARG A 58 -7.42 12.60 -21.81
N VAL A 59 -7.05 12.84 -20.55
CA VAL A 59 -7.68 12.20 -19.37
C VAL A 59 -9.19 12.48 -19.31
N LEU A 60 -9.63 13.71 -19.61
CA LEU A 60 -11.05 14.04 -19.68
C LEU A 60 -11.78 13.29 -20.82
N LEU A 61 -11.15 13.11 -21.98
CA LEU A 61 -11.71 12.30 -23.07
C LEU A 61 -11.79 10.81 -22.72
N GLU A 62 -10.82 10.26 -22.00
CA GLU A 62 -10.87 8.90 -21.43
C GLU A 62 -12.03 8.75 -20.42
N ARG A 63 -12.21 9.74 -19.54
CA ARG A 63 -13.37 9.82 -18.65
C ARG A 63 -14.69 9.87 -19.42
N SER A 64 -14.77 10.68 -20.47
CA SER A 64 -15.97 10.74 -21.32
C SER A 64 -16.26 9.40 -21.98
N ALA A 65 -15.25 8.71 -22.50
CA ALA A 65 -15.43 7.38 -23.10
C ALA A 65 -15.98 6.37 -22.10
N TYR A 66 -15.49 6.38 -20.85
CA TYR A 66 -16.04 5.58 -19.77
C TYR A 66 -17.50 5.94 -19.47
N ARG A 67 -17.82 7.23 -19.28
CA ARG A 67 -19.19 7.70 -18.98
C ARG A 67 -20.18 7.37 -20.10
N LEU A 68 -19.77 7.49 -21.36
CA LEU A 68 -20.60 7.15 -22.52
C LEU A 68 -20.93 5.65 -22.57
N ALA A 69 -20.01 4.80 -22.12
CA ALA A 69 -20.16 3.34 -22.12
C ALA A 69 -20.95 2.81 -20.91
N THR A 70 -20.88 3.50 -19.76
CA THR A 70 -21.39 2.98 -18.47
C THR A 70 -22.61 3.72 -17.92
N SER A 71 -23.00 4.85 -18.52
CA SER A 71 -24.10 5.67 -18.02
C SER A 71 -25.11 6.04 -19.09
N ARG A 72 -26.30 6.48 -18.64
CA ARG A 72 -27.36 7.02 -19.51
C ARG A 72 -27.30 8.54 -19.68
N ARG A 73 -26.24 9.21 -19.21
CA ARG A 73 -26.08 10.67 -19.34
C ARG A 73 -26.16 11.09 -20.82
N THR A 74 -26.66 12.29 -21.09
CA THR A 74 -26.72 12.75 -22.48
C THR A 74 -25.30 13.00 -22.99
N ILE A 75 -25.10 12.96 -24.31
CA ILE A 75 -23.78 13.29 -24.89
C ILE A 75 -23.42 14.75 -24.59
N LEU A 76 -24.43 15.62 -24.46
CA LEU A 76 -24.22 17.02 -24.08
C LEU A 76 -23.69 17.14 -22.65
N ASP A 77 -24.26 16.43 -21.69
CA ASP A 77 -23.78 16.45 -20.29
C ASP A 77 -22.32 15.99 -20.22
N VAL A 78 -22.00 14.90 -20.92
CA VAL A 78 -20.63 14.37 -20.97
C VAL A 78 -19.67 15.35 -21.66
N ALA A 79 -20.13 16.10 -22.66
CA ALA A 79 -19.32 17.13 -23.32
C ALA A 79 -19.02 18.30 -22.37
N VAL A 80 -20.02 18.76 -21.62
CA VAL A 80 -19.88 19.83 -20.63
C VAL A 80 -18.93 19.40 -19.50
N GLU A 81 -19.07 18.18 -18.97
CA GLU A 81 -18.17 17.61 -17.96
C GLU A 81 -16.73 17.44 -18.46
N ALA A 82 -16.52 17.35 -19.77
CA ALA A 82 -15.18 17.30 -20.37
C ALA A 82 -14.63 18.68 -20.72
N GLY A 83 -15.32 19.77 -20.34
CA GLY A 83 -14.90 21.15 -20.58
C GLY A 83 -15.05 21.61 -22.02
N TYR A 84 -15.99 21.04 -22.79
CA TYR A 84 -16.27 21.48 -24.15
C TYR A 84 -17.47 22.42 -24.19
N GLY A 85 -17.26 23.64 -24.68
CA GLY A 85 -18.31 24.65 -24.83
C GLY A 85 -19.36 24.35 -25.91
N SER A 86 -19.22 23.26 -26.68
CA SER A 86 -20.27 22.82 -27.60
C SER A 86 -20.22 21.32 -27.91
N HIS A 87 -21.39 20.76 -28.23
CA HIS A 87 -21.54 19.37 -28.64
C HIS A 87 -20.73 19.02 -29.89
N GLU A 88 -20.63 19.96 -30.84
CA GLU A 88 -19.84 19.79 -32.06
C GLU A 88 -18.34 19.77 -31.79
N ALA A 89 -17.85 20.64 -30.90
CA ALA A 89 -16.44 20.65 -30.50
C ALA A 89 -16.04 19.33 -29.83
N PHE A 90 -16.89 18.83 -28.91
CA PHE A 90 -16.68 17.54 -28.28
C PHE A 90 -16.71 16.39 -29.29
N THR A 91 -17.73 16.33 -30.16
CA THR A 91 -17.85 15.24 -31.14
C THR A 91 -16.65 15.18 -32.09
N ARG A 92 -16.13 16.33 -32.53
CA ARG A 92 -14.91 16.38 -33.36
C ARG A 92 -13.68 15.90 -32.61
N ALA A 93 -13.50 16.34 -31.36
CA ALA A 93 -12.36 15.91 -30.54
C ALA A 93 -12.42 14.42 -30.20
N PHE A 94 -13.59 13.93 -29.79
CA PHE A 94 -13.82 12.52 -29.49
C PHE A 94 -13.58 11.64 -30.70
N ARG A 95 -14.10 12.02 -31.88
CA ARG A 95 -13.88 11.27 -33.12
C ARG A 95 -12.42 11.27 -33.56
N ARG A 96 -11.70 12.36 -33.34
CA ARG A 96 -10.25 12.40 -33.59
C ARG A 96 -9.48 11.44 -32.67
N ALA A 97 -9.89 11.34 -31.42
CA ALA A 97 -9.21 10.50 -30.43
C ALA A 97 -9.54 9.00 -30.58
N TYR A 98 -10.81 8.66 -30.79
CA TYR A 98 -11.31 7.28 -30.78
C TYR A 98 -11.70 6.72 -32.15
N GLY A 99 -11.60 7.52 -33.21
CA GLY A 99 -11.99 7.12 -34.57
C GLY A 99 -13.50 7.01 -34.82
N THR A 100 -14.35 7.16 -33.78
CA THR A 100 -15.82 7.05 -33.88
C THR A 100 -16.54 8.20 -33.17
N THR A 101 -17.83 8.41 -33.46
CA THR A 101 -18.63 9.44 -32.79
C THR A 101 -18.99 9.02 -31.36
N PRO A 102 -19.31 9.96 -30.45
CA PRO A 102 -19.77 9.61 -29.10
C PRO A 102 -20.98 8.66 -29.07
N ARG A 103 -21.90 8.81 -30.03
CA ARG A 103 -23.05 7.90 -30.21
C ARG A 103 -22.60 6.52 -30.64
N GLY A 104 -21.73 6.44 -31.65
CA GLY A 104 -21.18 5.16 -32.12
C GLY A 104 -20.40 4.43 -31.02
N TRP A 105 -19.64 5.17 -30.20
CA TRP A 105 -18.95 4.64 -29.04
C TRP A 105 -19.91 4.06 -27.99
N ARG A 106 -21.02 4.75 -27.71
CA ARG A 106 -22.04 4.25 -26.78
C ARG A 106 -22.66 2.93 -27.25
N GLU A 107 -22.88 2.79 -28.55
CA GLU A 107 -23.44 1.57 -29.13
C GLU A 107 -22.42 0.42 -29.12
N ARG A 108 -21.13 0.72 -29.32
CA ARG A 108 -20.04 -0.25 -29.35
C ARG A 108 -18.78 0.33 -28.69
N PRO A 109 -18.64 0.22 -27.36
CA PRO A 109 -17.47 0.72 -26.65
C PRO A 109 -16.20 -0.04 -27.04
N GLY A 110 -15.07 0.66 -27.08
CA GLY A 110 -13.74 0.09 -27.29
C GLY A 110 -12.80 0.33 -26.10
N THR A 111 -11.50 0.34 -26.38
CA THR A 111 -10.47 0.65 -25.38
C THR A 111 -10.54 2.10 -24.93
N ILE A 112 -10.86 2.33 -23.65
CA ILE A 112 -10.95 3.68 -23.07
C ILE A 112 -9.62 4.43 -23.08
N ARG A 113 -8.49 3.72 -22.89
CA ARG A 113 -7.16 4.34 -22.82
C ARG A 113 -6.69 4.80 -24.20
N LEU A 114 -6.35 6.08 -24.31
CA LEU A 114 -5.76 6.67 -25.51
C LEU A 114 -4.23 6.47 -25.50
N PRO A 115 -3.58 6.34 -26.67
CA PRO A 115 -2.12 6.29 -26.72
C PRO A 115 -1.49 7.55 -26.11
N ALA A 116 -0.54 7.36 -25.20
CA ALA A 116 0.21 8.42 -24.55
C ALA A 116 1.68 8.00 -24.34
N GLY A 117 2.60 8.96 -24.33
CA GLY A 117 4.01 8.72 -24.01
C GLY A 117 4.28 8.52 -22.51
N ASN A 118 3.28 8.76 -21.67
CA ASN A 118 3.28 8.54 -20.23
C ASN A 118 2.20 7.51 -19.85
N ASP A 119 2.34 6.87 -18.68
CA ASP A 119 1.33 5.94 -18.13
C ASP A 119 0.27 6.67 -17.28
N ILE A 120 0.00 7.94 -17.59
CA ILE A 120 -1.00 8.77 -16.88
C ILE A 120 -2.32 8.67 -17.61
N HIS A 121 -3.26 7.96 -17.02
CA HIS A 121 -4.56 7.67 -17.64
C HIS A 121 -5.71 7.85 -16.66
N PHE A 122 -6.89 8.14 -17.18
CA PHE A 122 -8.11 8.01 -16.40
C PHE A 122 -8.30 6.54 -16.00
N HIS A 123 -8.49 6.31 -14.71
CA HIS A 123 -8.82 5.02 -14.14
C HIS A 123 -10.24 5.07 -13.53
N PRO A 124 -11.21 4.37 -14.11
CA PRO A 124 -12.58 4.34 -13.58
C PRO A 124 -12.64 3.90 -12.10
N PRO A 125 -13.63 4.37 -11.32
CA PRO A 125 -14.74 5.24 -11.70
C PRO A 125 -14.44 6.75 -11.58
N GLY A 126 -13.30 7.15 -11.03
CA GLY A 126 -12.94 8.56 -10.83
C GLY A 126 -11.47 8.85 -10.50
N SER A 127 -10.60 7.84 -10.53
CA SER A 127 -9.18 7.98 -10.21
C SER A 127 -8.35 8.32 -11.46
N ILE A 128 -7.16 8.89 -11.26
CA ILE A 128 -6.11 8.94 -12.28
C ILE A 128 -5.08 7.88 -11.91
N ARG A 129 -4.73 6.99 -12.85
CA ARG A 129 -3.59 6.10 -12.67
C ARG A 129 -2.33 6.88 -13.04
N LEU A 130 -1.36 6.88 -12.15
CA LEU A 130 -0.04 7.45 -12.36
C LEU A 130 0.97 6.33 -12.67
N PRO A 131 2.03 6.61 -13.46
CA PRO A 131 3.16 5.71 -13.57
C PRO A 131 3.74 5.46 -12.18
N ALA A 132 4.06 4.20 -11.88
CA ALA A 132 4.78 3.87 -10.66
C ALA A 132 6.13 4.60 -10.66
N GLN A 133 6.38 5.46 -9.67
CA GLN A 133 7.65 6.19 -9.53
C GLN A 133 8.84 5.22 -9.30
N ARG A 134 8.55 4.03 -8.73
CA ARG A 134 9.44 2.89 -8.60
C ARG A 134 8.67 1.61 -8.89
N ARG A 135 9.26 0.66 -9.60
CA ARG A 135 8.67 -0.67 -9.76
C ARG A 135 8.93 -1.48 -8.50
N VAL A 136 7.86 -1.90 -7.82
CA VAL A 136 7.92 -2.88 -6.73
C VAL A 136 7.87 -4.27 -7.39
N THR A 137 8.87 -5.12 -7.11
CA THR A 137 8.84 -6.54 -7.50
C THR A 137 8.11 -7.35 -6.43
N ALA A 138 7.68 -8.57 -6.74
CA ALA A 138 7.10 -9.45 -5.72
C ALA A 138 8.08 -9.72 -4.55
N MET A 139 9.38 -9.82 -4.85
CA MET A 139 10.44 -9.96 -3.85
C MET A 139 10.53 -8.73 -2.93
N ASP A 140 10.56 -7.52 -3.51
CA ASP A 140 10.59 -6.25 -2.75
C ASP A 140 9.35 -6.12 -1.85
N LEU A 141 8.18 -6.54 -2.33
CA LEU A 141 6.95 -6.49 -1.54
C LEU A 141 7.00 -7.42 -0.32
N ILE A 142 7.51 -8.66 -0.47
CA ILE A 142 7.63 -9.62 0.64
C ILE A 142 8.53 -9.05 1.72
N GLU A 143 9.69 -8.51 1.34
CA GLU A 143 10.62 -7.88 2.28
C GLU A 143 9.96 -6.69 2.99
N LYS A 144 9.27 -5.81 2.27
CA LYS A 144 8.54 -4.67 2.84
C LYS A 144 7.46 -5.09 3.83
N MET A 145 6.75 -6.18 3.56
CA MET A 145 5.74 -6.72 4.48
C MET A 145 6.37 -7.24 5.78
N VAL A 146 7.55 -7.87 5.69
CA VAL A 146 8.29 -8.35 6.87
C VAL A 146 8.89 -7.18 7.65
N GLU A 147 9.48 -6.18 6.97
CA GLU A 147 9.96 -4.95 7.60
C GLU A 147 8.84 -4.22 8.36
N HIS A 148 7.67 -4.08 7.74
CA HIS A 148 6.48 -3.54 8.39
C HIS A 148 6.05 -4.38 9.60
N HIS A 149 6.09 -5.71 9.49
CA HIS A 149 5.79 -6.59 10.62
C HIS A 149 6.73 -6.36 11.81
N ILE A 150 8.03 -6.28 11.55
CA ILE A 150 9.05 -6.02 12.57
C ILE A 150 8.82 -4.66 13.22
N TRP A 151 8.66 -3.60 12.42
CA TRP A 151 8.42 -2.25 12.91
C TRP A 151 7.17 -2.17 13.78
N LEU A 152 6.02 -2.65 13.28
CA LEU A 152 4.76 -2.56 14.00
C LEU A 152 4.79 -3.38 15.30
N THR A 153 5.49 -4.53 15.32
CA THR A 153 5.70 -5.30 16.55
C THR A 153 6.48 -4.50 17.58
N GLY A 154 7.53 -3.77 17.16
CA GLY A 154 8.27 -2.87 18.03
C GLY A 154 7.41 -1.73 18.59
N GLU A 155 6.60 -1.11 17.74
CA GLU A 155 5.68 -0.04 18.14
C GLU A 155 4.62 -0.52 19.14
N LEU A 156 4.09 -1.73 18.96
CA LEU A 156 3.14 -2.36 19.88
C LEU A 156 3.78 -2.61 21.24
N ILE A 157 5.00 -3.15 21.29
CA ILE A 157 5.76 -3.35 22.54
C ILE A 157 6.01 -2.02 23.24
N GLU A 158 6.34 -0.97 22.49
CA GLU A 158 6.55 0.37 23.05
C GLU A 158 5.27 0.96 23.64
N CYS A 159 4.13 0.82 22.95
CA CYS A 159 2.82 1.20 23.48
C CYS A 159 2.47 0.41 24.74
N ALA A 160 2.70 -0.90 24.74
CA ALA A 160 2.45 -1.78 25.88
C ALA A 160 3.27 -1.41 27.11
N GLY A 161 4.46 -0.80 26.93
CA GLY A 161 5.27 -0.27 28.03
C GLY A 161 4.61 0.84 28.86
N ARG A 162 3.45 1.35 28.44
CA ARG A 162 2.65 2.35 29.17
C ARG A 162 1.58 1.74 30.09
N LEU A 163 1.34 0.43 29.97
CA LEU A 163 0.30 -0.28 30.72
C LEU A 163 0.87 -0.91 32.00
N THR A 164 0.00 -1.18 32.96
CA THR A 164 0.35 -1.98 34.15
C THR A 164 0.37 -3.47 33.82
N ASP A 165 1.00 -4.28 34.67
CA ASP A 165 1.01 -5.74 34.47
C ASP A 165 -0.40 -6.34 34.46
N ASP A 166 -1.29 -5.89 35.35
CA ASP A 166 -2.71 -6.31 35.36
C ASP A 166 -3.43 -6.01 34.03
N GLN A 167 -3.08 -4.92 33.36
CA GLN A 167 -3.65 -4.56 32.05
C GLN A 167 -3.04 -5.39 30.92
N LEU A 168 -1.74 -5.68 30.98
CA LEU A 168 -1.06 -6.54 30.01
C LEU A 168 -1.55 -7.99 30.08
N ASP A 169 -1.94 -8.44 31.26
CA ASP A 169 -2.38 -9.81 31.56
C ASP A 169 -3.90 -9.94 31.63
N GLU A 170 -4.65 -8.91 31.25
CA GLU A 170 -6.10 -8.98 31.16
C GLU A 170 -6.52 -9.96 30.04
N PRO A 171 -7.43 -10.92 30.31
CA PRO A 171 -7.88 -11.89 29.32
C PRO A 171 -8.58 -11.25 28.11
N ILE A 172 -8.20 -11.71 26.92
CA ILE A 172 -8.82 -11.38 25.64
C ILE A 172 -9.72 -12.54 25.22
N VAL A 173 -11.00 -12.25 25.00
CA VAL A 173 -12.04 -13.27 24.70
C VAL A 173 -11.80 -13.98 23.37
N LEU A 174 -11.29 -13.26 22.37
CA LEU A 174 -10.96 -13.81 21.06
C LEU A 174 -9.53 -14.34 21.05
N SER A 175 -9.38 -15.66 20.85
CA SER A 175 -8.10 -16.30 20.58
C SER A 175 -7.97 -16.65 19.10
N VAL A 176 -6.74 -16.56 18.59
CA VAL A 176 -6.35 -17.00 17.25
C VAL A 176 -5.56 -18.33 17.33
N GLU A 177 -5.33 -18.82 18.55
CA GLU A 177 -4.53 -19.99 18.86
C GLU A 177 -5.39 -21.06 19.54
N ASP A 178 -5.11 -22.32 19.23
CA ASP A 178 -5.67 -23.49 19.92
C ASP A 178 -4.91 -23.74 21.24
N ASP A 179 -4.76 -22.69 22.05
CA ASP A 179 -4.11 -22.73 23.37
C ASP A 179 -5.18 -22.84 24.47
N PRO A 180 -5.04 -23.77 25.44
CA PRO A 180 -5.95 -23.86 26.57
C PRO A 180 -5.93 -22.64 27.50
N ASP A 181 -4.85 -21.87 27.51
CA ASP A 181 -4.72 -20.69 28.36
C ASP A 181 -5.35 -19.43 27.72
N PRO A 182 -5.85 -18.49 28.54
CA PRO A 182 -6.41 -17.24 28.04
C PRO A 182 -5.35 -16.42 27.29
N SER A 183 -5.71 -15.93 26.11
CA SER A 183 -4.88 -14.99 25.37
C SER A 183 -4.84 -13.64 26.10
N THR A 184 -3.66 -13.04 26.24
CA THR A 184 -3.47 -11.71 26.84
C THR A 184 -2.61 -10.85 25.92
N LEU A 185 -2.59 -9.53 26.13
CA LEU A 185 -1.72 -8.65 25.34
C LEU A 185 -0.25 -9.06 25.51
N ARG A 186 0.20 -9.42 26.72
CA ARG A 186 1.57 -9.91 26.97
C ARG A 186 1.89 -11.15 26.14
N ARG A 187 1.02 -12.17 26.17
CA ARG A 187 1.22 -13.42 25.41
C ARG A 187 1.23 -13.16 23.91
N ILE A 188 0.31 -12.33 23.42
CA ILE A 188 0.24 -11.97 22.00
C ILE A 188 1.55 -11.29 21.54
N LEU A 189 2.07 -10.34 22.30
CA LEU A 189 3.33 -9.66 21.98
C LEU A 189 4.51 -10.62 22.06
N SER A 190 4.55 -11.49 23.06
CA SER A 190 5.57 -12.53 23.16
C SER A 190 5.55 -13.47 21.98
N ARG A 191 4.37 -13.92 21.54
CA ARG A 191 4.22 -14.80 20.38
C ARG A 191 4.60 -14.11 19.07
N LEU A 192 4.30 -12.81 18.91
CA LEU A 192 4.72 -12.03 17.73
C LEU A 192 6.25 -11.97 17.59
N VAL A 193 6.98 -11.89 18.70
CA VAL A 193 8.45 -11.97 18.70
C VAL A 193 8.92 -13.42 18.56
N GLY A 194 8.28 -14.31 19.30
CA GLY A 194 8.62 -15.72 19.42
C GLY A 194 8.48 -16.48 18.11
N GLN A 195 7.53 -16.14 17.25
CA GLN A 195 7.41 -16.78 15.93
C GLN A 195 8.65 -16.52 15.08
N MET A 196 9.21 -15.31 15.09
CA MET A 196 10.46 -15.02 14.37
C MET A 196 11.63 -15.78 14.97
N ALA A 197 11.76 -15.77 16.31
CA ALA A 197 12.84 -16.45 17.01
C ALA A 197 12.79 -17.98 16.85
N MET A 198 11.59 -18.56 16.86
CA MET A 198 11.34 -19.98 16.64
C MET A 198 11.77 -20.39 15.23
N TRP A 199 11.36 -19.65 14.19
CA TRP A 199 11.78 -19.95 12.81
C TRP A 199 13.29 -19.77 12.62
N ASN A 200 13.93 -18.78 13.26
CA ASN A 200 15.39 -18.67 13.24
C ASN A 200 16.06 -19.89 13.87
N ALA A 201 15.52 -20.40 14.98
CA ALA A 201 16.03 -21.62 15.61
C ALA A 201 15.87 -22.84 14.69
N THR A 202 14.71 -23.00 14.06
CA THR A 202 14.46 -24.05 13.06
C THR A 202 15.44 -23.97 11.88
N MET A 203 15.68 -22.77 11.33
CA MET A 203 16.62 -22.57 10.22
C MET A 203 18.06 -22.92 10.58
N ASP A 204 18.44 -22.70 11.84
CA ASP A 204 19.75 -23.09 12.37
C ASP A 204 19.79 -24.54 12.89
N SER A 205 18.70 -25.32 12.74
CA SER A 205 18.57 -26.67 13.29
C SER A 205 18.81 -26.75 14.81
N ARG A 206 18.30 -25.75 15.54
CA ARG A 206 18.40 -25.62 17.01
C ARG A 206 17.01 -25.70 17.65
N PRO A 207 16.87 -26.29 18.85
CA PRO A 207 15.61 -26.26 19.57
C PRO A 207 15.25 -24.83 19.99
N TYR A 208 13.97 -24.52 20.01
CA TYR A 208 13.43 -23.27 20.54
C TYR A 208 12.88 -23.47 21.96
N ASP A 209 13.30 -22.62 22.90
CA ASP A 209 12.83 -22.66 24.28
C ASP A 209 11.52 -21.85 24.40
N PHE A 210 10.39 -22.54 24.54
CA PHE A 210 9.08 -21.90 24.71
C PHE A 210 8.87 -21.30 26.10
N ALA A 211 9.66 -21.68 27.12
CA ALA A 211 9.50 -21.16 28.48
C ALA A 211 9.77 -19.64 28.54
N VAL A 212 10.57 -19.12 27.61
CA VAL A 212 10.84 -17.68 27.50
C VAL A 212 9.58 -16.85 27.22
N GLU A 213 8.50 -17.44 26.70
CA GLU A 213 7.29 -16.70 26.31
C GLU A 213 6.27 -16.49 27.44
N GLN A 214 6.49 -17.06 28.63
CA GLN A 214 5.42 -17.16 29.64
C GLN A 214 5.18 -15.88 30.46
N HIS A 215 6.22 -15.15 30.87
CA HIS A 215 6.09 -14.03 31.84
C HIS A 215 7.09 -12.90 31.55
N GLU A 216 7.04 -12.34 30.35
CA GLU A 216 8.02 -11.34 29.95
C GLU A 216 7.57 -9.91 30.21
N THR A 217 8.51 -9.14 30.75
CA THR A 217 8.41 -7.67 30.74
C THR A 217 8.52 -7.13 29.31
N THR A 218 7.96 -5.95 29.07
CA THR A 218 8.08 -5.23 27.79
C THR A 218 9.54 -4.96 27.41
N THR A 219 10.42 -4.76 28.39
CA THR A 219 11.87 -4.63 28.18
C THR A 219 12.50 -5.93 27.65
N GLN A 220 12.13 -7.09 28.20
CA GLN A 220 12.60 -8.40 27.71
C GLN A 220 12.10 -8.66 26.28
N LEU A 221 10.84 -8.35 26.00
CA LEU A 221 10.26 -8.44 24.65
C LEU A 221 11.02 -7.56 23.65
N ARG A 222 11.31 -6.30 24.00
CA ARG A 222 12.06 -5.39 23.13
C ARG A 222 13.46 -5.91 22.82
N ARG A 223 14.14 -6.50 23.82
CA ARG A 223 15.46 -7.12 23.63
C ARG A 223 15.39 -8.33 22.70
N ARG A 224 14.46 -9.26 22.92
CA ARG A 224 14.28 -10.42 22.05
C ARG A 224 13.91 -10.03 20.62
N LEU A 225 13.09 -9.01 20.44
CA LEU A 225 12.76 -8.49 19.12
C LEU A 225 14.03 -7.99 18.40
N ALA A 226 14.88 -7.23 19.10
CA ALA A 226 16.14 -6.71 18.53
C ALA A 226 17.12 -7.83 18.13
N GLU A 227 17.06 -8.99 18.80
CA GLU A 227 17.89 -10.16 18.47
C GLU A 227 17.27 -11.00 17.34
N ALA A 228 15.97 -11.28 17.40
CA ALA A 228 15.30 -12.19 16.48
C ALA A 228 14.95 -11.57 15.12
N ALA A 229 14.51 -10.32 15.10
CA ALA A 229 13.99 -9.70 13.88
C ALA A 229 15.04 -9.53 12.76
N PRO A 230 16.29 -9.07 13.03
CA PRO A 230 17.28 -8.93 11.97
C PRO A 230 17.67 -10.27 11.34
N VAL A 231 17.73 -11.34 12.15
CA VAL A 231 18.05 -12.70 11.68
C VAL A 231 16.91 -13.23 10.82
N PHE A 232 15.66 -13.06 11.25
CA PHE A 232 14.50 -13.50 10.47
C PHE A 232 14.43 -12.77 9.12
N LEU A 233 14.61 -11.44 9.12
CA LEU A 233 14.65 -10.65 7.90
C LEU A 233 15.79 -11.07 6.96
N ALA A 234 16.95 -11.44 7.51
CA ALA A 234 18.06 -11.95 6.71
C ALA A 234 17.73 -13.28 6.02
N HIS A 235 17.07 -14.22 6.70
CA HIS A 235 16.59 -15.45 6.07
C HIS A 235 15.58 -15.18 4.95
N VAL A 236 14.66 -14.23 5.15
CA VAL A 236 13.69 -13.83 4.12
C VAL A 236 14.40 -13.26 2.90
N ARG A 237 15.34 -12.33 3.10
CA ARG A 237 16.12 -11.72 2.02
C ARG A 237 16.94 -12.74 1.24
N ASP A 238 17.59 -13.66 1.95
CA ASP A 238 18.39 -14.70 1.30
C ASP A 238 17.52 -15.60 0.42
N ALA A 239 16.37 -16.03 0.91
CA ALA A 239 15.42 -16.85 0.17
C ALA A 239 14.80 -16.09 -1.03
N THR A 240 14.48 -14.79 -0.88
CA THR A 240 13.96 -13.99 -1.99
C THR A 240 15.04 -13.77 -3.04
N GLU A 241 16.24 -13.31 -2.67
CA GLU A 241 17.35 -12.99 -3.57
C GLU A 241 17.80 -14.21 -4.40
N LYS A 242 17.81 -15.39 -3.80
CA LYS A 242 18.17 -16.65 -4.49
C LYS A 242 17.02 -17.28 -5.27
N GLY A 243 15.79 -16.82 -5.08
CA GLY A 243 14.60 -17.39 -5.71
C GLY A 243 14.18 -18.74 -5.13
N GLU A 244 14.46 -18.98 -3.85
CA GLU A 244 14.27 -20.25 -3.14
C GLU A 244 12.95 -20.29 -2.34
N LEU A 245 11.99 -19.41 -2.66
CA LEU A 245 10.71 -19.36 -1.95
C LEU A 245 9.91 -20.68 -2.02
N ASP A 246 10.12 -21.47 -3.07
CA ASP A 246 9.49 -22.78 -3.26
C ASP A 246 10.32 -23.95 -2.68
N ASP A 247 11.53 -23.66 -2.19
CA ASP A 247 12.39 -24.69 -1.61
C ASP A 247 11.88 -25.10 -0.23
N VAL A 248 11.90 -26.41 0.01
CA VAL A 248 11.41 -27.04 1.25
C VAL A 248 12.55 -27.18 2.24
N PHE A 249 12.32 -26.75 3.47
CA PHE A 249 13.16 -27.11 4.60
C PHE A 249 12.42 -28.08 5.53
N VAL A 250 13.20 -28.86 6.29
CA VAL A 250 12.71 -29.89 7.20
C VAL A 250 13.15 -29.55 8.61
N ASP A 251 12.19 -29.29 9.50
CA ASP A 251 12.44 -29.23 10.92
C ASP A 251 12.43 -30.65 11.49
N ALA A 252 13.62 -31.24 11.56
CA ALA A 252 13.84 -32.56 12.11
C ALA A 252 13.79 -32.60 13.65
N SER A 253 13.66 -31.45 14.32
CA SER A 253 13.53 -31.40 15.78
C SER A 253 12.10 -31.66 16.28
N CYS A 254 11.11 -31.58 15.38
CA CYS A 254 9.72 -31.93 15.65
C CYS A 254 9.45 -33.44 15.46
N GLU A 255 8.48 -33.98 16.21
CA GLU A 255 7.97 -35.34 15.99
C GLU A 255 6.43 -35.32 15.80
N PRO A 256 5.91 -35.65 14.60
CA PRO A 256 6.66 -35.99 13.38
C PRO A 256 7.42 -34.78 12.81
N PRO A 257 8.48 -35.00 11.99
CA PRO A 257 9.22 -33.92 11.35
C PRO A 257 8.29 -33.00 10.56
N PHE A 258 8.45 -31.70 10.76
CA PHE A 258 7.65 -30.70 10.09
C PHE A 258 8.36 -30.23 8.82
N THR A 259 7.64 -30.13 7.71
CA THR A 259 8.19 -29.66 6.42
C THR A 259 7.34 -28.54 5.87
N CYS A 260 7.97 -27.43 5.46
CA CYS A 260 7.31 -26.40 4.67
C CYS A 260 8.29 -25.67 3.76
N THR A 261 7.78 -24.90 2.80
CA THR A 261 8.63 -24.04 1.97
C THR A 261 8.94 -22.72 2.67
N TYR A 262 10.01 -22.03 2.25
CA TYR A 262 10.30 -20.67 2.72
C TYR A 262 9.10 -19.72 2.51
N GLY A 263 8.47 -19.78 1.34
CA GLY A 263 7.27 -19.01 1.03
C GLY A 263 6.10 -19.33 1.95
N ALA A 264 5.87 -20.61 2.26
CA ALA A 264 4.82 -21.03 3.19
C ALA A 264 5.10 -20.54 4.62
N MET A 265 6.35 -20.62 5.08
CA MET A 265 6.77 -20.08 6.37
C MET A 265 6.48 -18.57 6.47
N ILE A 266 6.93 -17.80 5.47
CA ILE A 266 6.74 -16.34 5.45
C ILE A 266 5.26 -15.98 5.44
N ALA A 267 4.48 -16.63 4.57
CA ALA A 267 3.04 -16.42 4.49
C ALA A 267 2.34 -16.75 5.81
N HIS A 268 2.71 -17.85 6.46
CA HIS A 268 2.21 -18.24 7.77
C HIS A 268 2.50 -17.16 8.82
N VAL A 269 3.76 -16.75 8.96
CA VAL A 269 4.18 -15.73 9.94
C VAL A 269 3.39 -14.44 9.73
N LEU A 270 3.35 -13.91 8.50
CA LEU A 270 2.68 -12.64 8.21
C LEU A 270 1.16 -12.70 8.42
N THR A 271 0.53 -13.83 8.08
CA THR A 271 -0.92 -14.03 8.22
C THR A 271 -1.32 -14.04 9.70
N PHE A 272 -0.70 -14.91 10.50
CA PHE A 272 -1.03 -15.00 11.91
C PHE A 272 -0.56 -13.77 12.70
N ALA A 273 0.54 -13.13 12.28
CA ALA A 273 0.94 -11.83 12.81
C ALA A 273 -0.12 -10.75 12.58
N ALA A 274 -0.81 -10.74 11.43
CA ALA A 274 -1.86 -9.75 11.18
C ALA A 274 -3.00 -9.87 12.20
N HIS A 275 -3.50 -11.09 12.44
CA HIS A 275 -4.55 -11.34 13.42
C HIS A 275 -4.14 -10.94 14.84
N ARG A 276 -2.94 -11.36 15.26
CA ARG A 276 -2.36 -11.01 16.57
C ARG A 276 -2.19 -9.50 16.75
N ARG A 277 -1.69 -8.80 15.73
CA ARG A 277 -1.52 -7.34 15.77
C ARG A 277 -2.86 -6.63 15.88
N THR A 278 -3.90 -7.08 15.18
CA THR A 278 -5.26 -6.53 15.34
C THR A 278 -5.76 -6.68 16.78
N LEU A 279 -5.61 -7.86 17.38
CA LEU A 279 -5.98 -8.07 18.78
C LEU A 279 -5.17 -7.20 19.74
N ALA A 280 -3.86 -7.06 19.50
CA ALA A 280 -2.98 -6.22 20.31
C ALA A 280 -3.39 -4.74 20.24
N VAL A 281 -3.71 -4.24 19.05
CA VAL A 281 -4.22 -2.87 18.86
C VAL A 281 -5.52 -2.66 19.63
N LEU A 282 -6.47 -3.59 19.53
CA LEU A 282 -7.75 -3.49 20.25
C LEU A 282 -7.56 -3.53 21.77
N ALA A 283 -6.64 -4.35 22.27
CA ALA A 283 -6.30 -4.41 23.69
C ALA A 283 -5.66 -3.10 24.18
N LEU A 284 -4.78 -2.49 23.38
CA LEU A 284 -4.19 -1.18 23.68
C LEU A 284 -5.24 -0.05 23.67
N ASP A 285 -6.13 -0.06 22.68
CA ASP A 285 -7.20 0.95 22.54
C ASP A 285 -8.17 0.94 23.73
N LYS A 286 -8.48 -0.25 24.25
CA LYS A 286 -9.27 -0.42 25.49
C LYS A 286 -8.69 0.35 26.68
N HIS A 287 -7.38 0.54 26.73
CA HIS A 287 -6.68 1.30 27.77
C HIS A 287 -6.28 2.72 27.32
N GLY A 288 -6.87 3.23 26.23
CA GLY A 288 -6.66 4.59 25.73
C GLY A 288 -5.37 4.81 24.94
N VAL A 289 -4.71 3.74 24.49
CA VAL A 289 -3.47 3.81 23.70
C VAL A 289 -3.78 3.55 22.22
N SER A 290 -4.23 4.58 21.50
CA SER A 290 -4.79 4.44 20.14
C SER A 290 -3.92 4.99 18.99
N ARG A 291 -2.70 5.47 19.29
CA ARG A 291 -1.84 6.18 18.32
C ARG A 291 -1.47 5.40 17.05
N LEU A 292 -1.61 4.07 17.07
CA LEU A 292 -1.23 3.18 15.97
C LEU A 292 -2.35 2.99 14.93
N GLY A 293 -3.55 3.54 15.18
CA GLY A 293 -4.72 3.26 14.35
C GLY A 293 -4.93 1.76 14.22
N TRP A 294 -5.03 1.25 12.99
CA TRP A 294 -5.13 -0.19 12.70
C TRP A 294 -3.78 -0.84 12.31
N GLY A 295 -2.67 -0.10 12.38
CA GLY A 295 -1.36 -0.59 11.92
C GLY A 295 -1.32 -0.84 10.41
N ASP A 296 -1.86 0.10 9.62
CA ASP A 296 -1.98 0.00 8.17
C ASP A 296 -0.59 0.05 7.50
N PRO A 297 -0.19 -0.98 6.72
CA PRO A 297 1.06 -0.97 5.98
C PRO A 297 1.24 0.24 5.05
N ILE A 298 0.16 0.83 4.51
CA ILE A 298 0.24 2.03 3.66
C ILE A 298 0.95 3.16 4.41
N SER A 299 0.57 3.39 5.66
CA SER A 299 1.15 4.43 6.50
C SER A 299 2.64 4.22 6.83
N TYR A 300 3.17 3.01 6.61
CA TYR A 300 4.59 2.69 6.78
C TYR A 300 5.34 2.72 5.45
N ILE A 301 4.80 2.05 4.42
CA ILE A 301 5.44 1.89 3.11
C ILE A 301 5.52 3.23 2.38
N ASP A 302 4.49 4.07 2.50
CA ASP A 302 4.45 5.38 1.84
C ASP A 302 5.13 6.48 2.68
N ALA A 303 5.30 6.27 3.99
CA ALA A 303 5.95 7.24 4.88
C ALA A 303 7.47 7.07 4.98
N ALA A 304 8.02 5.92 4.59
CA ALA A 304 9.47 5.71 4.59
C ALA A 304 10.13 6.70 3.60
N PRO A 305 11.00 7.63 4.06
CA PRO A 305 11.76 8.45 3.12
C PRO A 305 12.56 7.48 2.24
N THR A 306 12.41 7.64 0.93
CA THR A 306 13.18 6.89 -0.06
C THR A 306 14.66 7.00 0.28
N ALA A 307 15.26 5.90 0.75
CA ALA A 307 16.71 5.79 0.92
C ALA A 307 17.42 5.92 -0.43
#